data_AF-U1LBE0-F1
#
_entry.id   AF-U1LBE0-F1
#
_cell.length_a   1.000
_cell.length_b   1.000
_cell.length_c   1.000
_cell.angle_alpha   90.00
_cell.angle_beta   90.00
_cell.angle_gamma   90.00
#
_symmetry.space_group_name_H-M   'P 1'
#
loop_
_entity.id
_entity.type
_entity.pdbx_description
1 polymer ?
#
loop_
_entity_poly.entity_id
_entity_poly.type
_entity_poly.pdbx_seq_one_letter_code
_entity_poly.pdbx_strand_id
1 'polypeptide(L)'
;MGVFEDIVTLITDNFLSQVALLIGLIAFVGLALQRKPVEQVVAGTLRATIGVVILNIGVEIFVGGLVAFQAIVSSAMGLEPPAAASTLTDFNAGAGSVVPLIIAGGFLVHLALVRIFKAARYVYLTGHLMYWMSVVIAATLVEAFGEVDRWLLAGVGSVLIGCYWVLQPLWTAPLMRRVMRDGGEVGLAHTTSTLAVATGYGAKWLRLGDPERHDSEALKLPKALSFFKDVNVSTAFIIGVIMLISIAFADGGVVEEQMAGATVMPWVWGLLQALRFAAGIAILLFGVRMFLAEIVPAFRGLSERALPGTHPALDIPVTFTKAPTAVMLGFLASTIVFLILMGVFAAAGWFVLVPPMIMLFFGGGAGGVFGNAVAGWRGAVFGGVLNGILLAFGQWFSWGLYGDTAPELATLADPDWFAVGWLLMGVSTLLAPLGAWSAWLVAGAVLVVTILVLVILGRRPAPPIDAERETADASGEPVLAGRAGTAEAEGASSPQTTPSATATSAAAGADRPSPLRVLAVCGAGMGSSLILRRTAEQALDRLGVEAQLDHTDVGSARGTQADVVIGQPAYLDELAGGDALAVPIESFVDVKQAEQRLRTALERQGWL
;
A
#
# COMPACT_ATOMS: atom_id res chain seq x y z
N MET A 1 -21.44 -34.66 -8.83
CA MET A 1 -21.58 -33.20 -8.68
C MET A 1 -22.71 -32.77 -9.59
N GLY A 2 -23.58 -31.88 -9.14
CA GLY A 2 -24.77 -31.46 -9.90
C GLY A 2 -24.44 -30.43 -10.98
N VAL A 3 -25.24 -30.33 -12.04
CA VAL A 3 -25.07 -29.34 -13.14
C VAL A 3 -24.90 -27.90 -12.63
N PHE A 4 -25.58 -27.54 -11.53
CA PHE A 4 -25.41 -26.24 -10.88
C PHE A 4 -24.01 -26.07 -10.26
N GLU A 5 -23.48 -27.10 -9.59
CA GLU A 5 -22.13 -27.07 -9.03
C GLU A 5 -21.10 -26.96 -10.15
N ASP A 6 -21.27 -27.72 -11.24
CA ASP A 6 -20.35 -27.66 -12.38
C ASP A 6 -20.33 -26.25 -13.01
N ILE A 7 -21.49 -25.59 -13.13
CA ILE A 7 -21.58 -24.20 -13.62
C ILE A 7 -20.93 -23.22 -12.64
N VAL A 8 -21.21 -23.36 -11.34
CA VAL A 8 -20.63 -22.48 -10.31
C VAL A 8 -19.12 -22.64 -10.24
N THR A 9 -18.61 -23.86 -10.25
CA THR A 9 -17.17 -24.17 -10.27
C THR A 9 -16.54 -23.65 -11.54
N LEU A 10 -17.17 -23.84 -12.72
CA LEU A 10 -16.65 -23.32 -13.99
C LEU A 10 -16.52 -21.80 -13.98
N ILE A 11 -17.55 -21.08 -13.51
CA ILE A 11 -17.51 -19.61 -13.38
C ILE A 11 -16.49 -19.19 -12.34
N THR A 12 -16.42 -19.90 -11.21
CA THR A 12 -15.52 -19.54 -10.11
C THR A 12 -14.06 -19.72 -10.55
N ASP A 13 -13.68 -20.90 -11.03
CA ASP A 13 -12.29 -21.24 -11.36
C ASP A 13 -11.76 -20.43 -12.55
N ASN A 14 -12.59 -20.19 -13.57
CA ASN A 14 -12.16 -19.55 -14.80
C ASN A 14 -12.35 -18.02 -14.80
N PHE A 15 -13.24 -17.48 -13.96
CA PHE A 15 -13.57 -16.06 -13.99
C PHE A 15 -13.36 -15.35 -12.64
N LEU A 16 -14.01 -15.82 -11.56
CA LEU A 16 -13.95 -15.12 -10.27
C LEU A 16 -12.58 -15.29 -9.58
N SER A 17 -11.93 -16.43 -9.74
CA SER A 17 -10.60 -16.72 -9.21
C SER A 17 -9.49 -16.01 -9.99
N GLN A 18 -9.79 -15.54 -11.21
CA GLN A 18 -8.83 -14.80 -12.04
C GLN A 18 -8.91 -13.30 -11.76
N VAL A 19 -8.20 -12.83 -10.73
CA VAL A 19 -8.24 -11.44 -10.23
C VAL A 19 -8.05 -10.41 -11.37
N ALA A 20 -7.14 -10.66 -12.31
CA ALA A 20 -6.90 -9.76 -13.44
C ALA A 20 -8.13 -9.61 -14.34
N LEU A 21 -8.87 -10.69 -14.60
CA LEU A 21 -10.08 -10.66 -15.42
C LEU A 21 -11.24 -9.99 -14.69
N LEU A 22 -11.40 -10.26 -13.40
CA LEU A 22 -12.41 -9.60 -12.56
C LEU A 22 -12.21 -8.09 -12.54
N ILE A 23 -10.96 -7.65 -12.33
CA ILE A 23 -10.59 -6.23 -12.33
C ILE A 23 -10.80 -5.61 -13.71
N GLY A 24 -10.44 -6.32 -14.79
CA GLY A 24 -10.74 -5.91 -16.15
C GLY A 24 -12.23 -5.69 -16.39
N LEU A 25 -13.09 -6.61 -15.92
CA LEU A 25 -14.54 -6.46 -16.03
C LEU A 25 -15.04 -5.24 -15.25
N ILE A 26 -14.55 -5.03 -14.02
CA ILE A 26 -14.93 -3.86 -13.22
C ILE A 26 -14.51 -2.56 -13.92
N ALA A 27 -13.30 -2.53 -14.49
CA ALA A 27 -12.81 -1.40 -15.27
C ALA A 27 -13.69 -1.15 -16.50
N PHE A 28 -14.00 -2.20 -17.26
CA PHE A 28 -14.87 -2.16 -18.43
C PHE A 28 -16.25 -1.60 -18.09
N VAL A 29 -16.93 -2.20 -17.11
CA VAL A 29 -18.28 -1.79 -16.69
C VAL A 29 -18.25 -0.36 -16.17
N GLY A 30 -17.26 -0.01 -15.34
CA GLY A 30 -17.11 1.33 -14.79
C GLY A 30 -16.91 2.42 -15.85
N LEU A 31 -16.04 2.17 -16.85
CA LEU A 31 -15.80 3.12 -17.95
C LEU A 31 -16.98 3.17 -18.92
N ALA A 32 -17.65 2.04 -19.17
CA ALA A 32 -18.86 2.00 -20.00
C ALA A 32 -20.03 2.75 -19.34
N LEU A 33 -20.19 2.62 -18.02
CA LEU A 33 -21.22 3.35 -17.25
C LEU A 33 -20.98 4.87 -17.25
N GLN A 34 -19.72 5.30 -17.31
CA GLN A 34 -19.32 6.69 -17.55
C GLN A 34 -19.57 7.18 -18.98
N ARG A 35 -20.01 6.29 -19.88
CA ARG A 35 -20.21 6.59 -21.32
C ARG A 35 -18.93 7.13 -21.98
N LYS A 36 -17.76 6.60 -21.57
CA LYS A 36 -16.51 6.94 -22.24
C LYS A 36 -16.49 6.40 -23.68
N PRO A 37 -15.72 7.02 -24.59
CA PRO A 37 -15.52 6.49 -25.95
C PRO A 37 -15.02 5.04 -25.92
N VAL A 38 -15.42 4.23 -26.91
CA VAL A 38 -15.15 2.78 -26.95
C VAL A 38 -13.66 2.49 -26.87
N GLU A 39 -12.83 3.30 -27.54
CA GLU A 39 -11.37 3.20 -27.50
C GLU A 39 -10.81 3.41 -26.08
N GLN A 40 -11.41 4.31 -25.28
CA GLN A 40 -11.00 4.52 -23.89
C GLN A 40 -11.49 3.39 -23.00
N VAL A 41 -12.69 2.86 -23.23
CA VAL A 41 -13.21 1.71 -22.50
C VAL A 41 -12.31 0.48 -22.72
N VAL A 42 -11.99 0.17 -23.98
CA VAL A 42 -11.13 -0.97 -24.33
C VAL A 42 -9.70 -0.75 -23.81
N ALA A 43 -9.09 0.40 -24.09
CA ALA A 43 -7.72 0.68 -23.64
C ALA A 43 -7.59 0.70 -22.12
N GLY A 44 -8.53 1.35 -21.42
CA GLY A 44 -8.52 1.40 -19.95
C GLY A 44 -8.74 0.03 -19.31
N THR A 45 -9.65 -0.77 -19.87
CA THR A 45 -9.87 -2.16 -19.45
C THR A 45 -8.59 -2.99 -19.59
N LEU A 46 -7.97 -2.97 -20.77
CA LEU A 46 -6.74 -3.72 -21.03
C LEU A 46 -5.59 -3.25 -20.15
N ARG A 47 -5.44 -1.93 -19.94
CA ARG A 47 -4.39 -1.39 -19.07
C ARG A 47 -4.61 -1.80 -17.60
N ALA A 48 -5.84 -1.81 -17.11
CA ALA A 48 -6.15 -2.30 -15.77
C ALA A 48 -5.78 -3.78 -15.62
N THR A 49 -6.22 -4.62 -16.57
CA THR A 49 -5.91 -6.07 -16.59
C THR A 49 -4.41 -6.33 -16.68
N ILE A 50 -3.70 -5.67 -17.60
CA ILE A 50 -2.26 -5.79 -17.78
C ILE A 50 -1.53 -5.31 -16.52
N GLY A 51 -1.97 -4.23 -15.88
CA GLY A 51 -1.40 -3.75 -14.62
C GLY A 51 -1.44 -4.81 -13.52
N VAL A 52 -2.57 -5.52 -13.37
CA VAL A 52 -2.70 -6.64 -12.42
C VAL A 52 -1.85 -7.86 -12.83
N VAL A 53 -1.74 -8.15 -14.12
CA VAL A 53 -0.84 -9.23 -14.59
C VAL A 53 0.61 -8.92 -14.24
N ILE A 54 1.07 -7.69 -14.50
CA ILE A 54 2.44 -7.27 -14.17
C ILE A 54 2.66 -7.28 -12.65
N LEU A 55 1.68 -6.82 -11.87
CA LEU A 55 1.69 -6.95 -10.42
C LEU A 55 1.94 -8.40 -10.01
N ASN A 56 1.15 -9.35 -10.51
CA ASN A 56 1.26 -10.77 -10.15
C ASN A 56 2.60 -11.39 -10.58
N ILE A 57 3.13 -11.04 -11.76
CA ILE A 57 4.48 -11.46 -12.18
C ILE A 57 5.54 -10.96 -11.18
N GLY A 58 5.42 -9.70 -10.74
CA GLY A 58 6.27 -9.15 -9.69
C GLY A 58 6.16 -9.96 -8.39
N VAL A 59 4.92 -10.29 -7.98
CA VAL A 59 4.64 -11.15 -6.82
C VAL A 59 5.32 -12.51 -6.92
N GLU A 60 5.11 -13.24 -8.02
CA GLU A 60 5.67 -14.57 -8.23
C GLU A 60 7.21 -14.58 -8.14
N ILE A 61 7.86 -13.59 -8.76
CA ILE A 61 9.33 -13.49 -8.76
C ILE A 61 9.88 -13.33 -7.35
N PHE A 62 9.34 -12.40 -6.55
CA PHE A 62 9.89 -12.20 -5.21
C PHE A 62 9.40 -13.27 -4.22
N VAL A 63 8.17 -13.79 -4.33
CA VAL A 63 7.66 -14.88 -3.47
C VAL A 63 8.50 -16.14 -3.63
N GLY A 64 8.87 -16.50 -4.86
CA GLY A 64 9.78 -17.63 -5.10
C GLY A 64 11.11 -17.46 -4.36
N GLY A 65 11.67 -16.25 -4.38
CA GLY A 65 12.88 -15.92 -3.60
C GLY A 65 12.68 -16.00 -2.08
N LEU A 66 11.50 -15.60 -1.58
CA LEU A 66 11.16 -15.67 -0.17
C LEU A 66 10.98 -17.10 0.33
N VAL A 67 10.40 -18.00 -0.47
CA VAL A 67 10.27 -19.43 -0.14
C VAL A 67 11.65 -20.06 0.00
N ALA A 68 12.55 -19.80 -0.95
CA ALA A 68 13.92 -20.29 -0.89
C ALA A 68 14.66 -19.75 0.34
N PHE A 69 14.47 -18.46 0.65
CA PHE A 69 15.02 -17.84 1.84
C PHE A 69 14.47 -18.49 3.13
N GLN A 70 13.16 -18.74 3.22
CA GLN A 70 12.54 -19.39 4.36
C GLN A 70 13.14 -20.77 4.63
N ALA A 71 13.33 -21.59 3.59
CA ALA A 71 13.94 -22.91 3.71
C ALA A 71 15.39 -22.84 4.22
N ILE A 72 16.19 -21.94 3.66
CA ILE A 72 17.60 -21.76 4.05
C ILE A 72 17.72 -21.25 5.48
N VAL A 73 16.90 -20.27 5.88
CA VAL A 73 16.91 -19.76 7.27
C VAL A 73 16.47 -20.83 8.26
N SER A 74 15.43 -21.61 7.94
CA SER A 74 14.96 -22.70 8.82
C SER A 74 16.05 -23.76 9.01
N SER A 75 16.73 -24.13 7.91
CA SER A 75 17.88 -25.04 7.93
C SER A 75 19.06 -24.49 8.73
N ALA A 76 19.43 -23.21 8.54
CA ALA A 76 20.50 -22.54 9.25
C ALA A 76 20.30 -22.50 10.78
N MET A 77 19.05 -22.56 11.23
CA MET A 77 18.70 -22.58 12.65
C MET A 77 18.56 -23.99 13.22
N GLY A 78 18.66 -25.04 12.39
CA GLY A 78 18.52 -26.43 12.80
C GLY A 78 17.12 -26.78 13.28
N LEU A 79 16.10 -26.14 12.71
CA LEU A 79 14.72 -26.16 13.20
C LEU A 79 13.81 -26.94 12.23
N GLU A 80 13.22 -28.04 12.70
CA GLU A 80 12.17 -28.76 11.95
C GLU A 80 10.80 -28.16 12.23
N PRO A 81 9.97 -27.90 11.19
CA PRO A 81 8.59 -27.47 11.40
C PRO A 81 7.84 -28.44 12.33
N PRO A 82 6.91 -27.96 13.16
CA PRO A 82 6.16 -28.85 14.02
C PRO A 82 5.36 -29.87 13.19
N ALA A 83 5.18 -31.08 13.73
CA ALA A 83 4.38 -32.11 13.08
C ALA A 83 2.89 -31.69 13.07
N ALA A 84 2.23 -31.88 11.93
CA ALA A 84 0.80 -31.64 11.75
C ALA A 84 0.05 -32.97 11.58
N ALA A 85 -1.09 -33.14 12.25
CA ALA A 85 -1.92 -34.34 12.14
C ALA A 85 -2.81 -34.34 10.88
N SER A 86 -3.16 -33.15 10.41
CA SER A 86 -3.86 -32.90 9.15
C SER A 86 -3.16 -31.74 8.43
N THR A 87 -3.23 -31.73 7.09
CA THR A 87 -2.61 -30.69 6.29
C THR A 87 -3.63 -29.77 5.65
N LEU A 88 -3.21 -28.57 5.27
CA LEU A 88 -4.02 -27.67 4.45
C LEU A 88 -4.52 -28.34 3.15
N THR A 89 -3.74 -29.26 2.58
CA THR A 89 -4.15 -30.03 1.39
C THR A 89 -5.32 -30.96 1.73
N ASP A 90 -5.22 -31.69 2.85
CA ASP A 90 -6.28 -32.59 3.32
C ASP A 90 -7.56 -31.81 3.64
N PHE A 91 -7.43 -30.67 4.32
CA PHE A 91 -8.54 -29.79 4.62
C PHE A 91 -9.25 -29.31 3.35
N ASN A 92 -8.50 -28.81 2.36
CA ASN A 92 -9.07 -28.32 1.10
C ASN A 92 -9.72 -29.43 0.27
N ALA A 93 -9.20 -30.66 0.32
CA ALA A 93 -9.82 -31.81 -0.30
C ALA A 93 -11.10 -32.28 0.43
N GLY A 94 -11.17 -32.06 1.75
CA GLY A 94 -12.31 -32.38 2.60
C GLY A 94 -13.26 -31.19 2.82
N ALA A 95 -13.38 -30.75 4.07
CA ALA A 95 -14.34 -29.72 4.49
C ALA A 95 -14.09 -28.36 3.83
N GLY A 96 -12.84 -28.03 3.51
CA GLY A 96 -12.44 -26.81 2.81
C GLY A 96 -12.91 -26.72 1.35
N SER A 97 -13.37 -27.82 0.75
CA SER A 97 -13.95 -27.81 -0.61
C SER A 97 -15.18 -26.91 -0.75
N VAL A 98 -15.77 -26.46 0.36
CA VAL A 98 -16.89 -25.52 0.42
C VAL A 98 -16.49 -24.05 0.22
N VAL A 99 -15.20 -23.72 0.37
CA VAL A 99 -14.69 -22.33 0.35
C VAL A 99 -15.16 -21.52 -0.86
N PRO A 100 -15.20 -22.05 -2.10
CA PRO A 100 -15.76 -21.32 -3.25
C PRO A 100 -17.20 -20.83 -3.04
N LEU A 101 -18.05 -21.64 -2.38
CA LEU A 101 -19.43 -21.26 -2.04
C LEU A 101 -19.48 -20.17 -0.97
N ILE A 102 -18.58 -20.23 0.02
CA ILE A 102 -18.42 -19.18 1.03
C ILE A 102 -18.06 -17.85 0.38
N ILE A 103 -17.13 -17.86 -0.59
CA ILE A 103 -16.71 -16.66 -1.30
C ILE A 103 -17.87 -16.09 -2.11
N ALA A 104 -18.54 -16.93 -2.91
CA ALA A 104 -19.66 -16.50 -3.75
C ALA A 104 -20.82 -15.94 -2.91
N GLY A 105 -21.26 -16.68 -1.89
CA GLY A 105 -22.33 -16.25 -1.00
C GLY A 105 -21.94 -15.03 -0.16
N GLY A 106 -20.72 -15.00 0.35
CA GLY A 106 -20.21 -13.86 1.11
C GLY A 106 -20.08 -12.60 0.29
N PHE A 107 -19.76 -12.71 -1.00
CA PHE A 107 -19.67 -11.54 -1.87
C PHE A 107 -21.06 -10.97 -2.16
N LEU A 108 -22.07 -11.84 -2.30
CA LEU A 108 -23.47 -11.41 -2.39
C LEU A 108 -23.93 -10.70 -1.11
N VAL A 109 -23.61 -11.24 0.07
CA VAL A 109 -23.91 -10.58 1.36
C VAL A 109 -23.21 -9.22 1.45
N HIS A 110 -21.93 -9.15 1.10
CA HIS A 110 -21.15 -7.92 1.06
C HIS A 110 -21.79 -6.86 0.14
N LEU A 111 -22.10 -7.23 -1.11
CA LEU A 111 -22.75 -6.31 -2.06
C LEU A 111 -24.15 -5.88 -1.60
N ALA A 112 -24.92 -6.77 -0.99
CA ALA A 112 -26.23 -6.43 -0.43
C ALA A 112 -26.09 -5.39 0.70
N LEU A 113 -25.17 -5.59 1.63
CA LEU A 113 -24.91 -4.65 2.72
C LEU A 113 -24.40 -3.30 2.19
N VAL A 114 -23.45 -3.31 1.24
CA VAL A 114 -22.96 -2.10 0.55
C VAL A 114 -24.10 -1.34 -0.12
N ARG A 115 -25.02 -2.05 -0.77
CA ARG A 115 -26.13 -1.43 -1.50
C ARG A 115 -27.22 -0.88 -0.57
N ILE A 116 -27.43 -1.48 0.59
CA ILE A 116 -28.48 -1.10 1.55
C ILE A 116 -28.00 0.05 2.45
N PHE A 117 -26.76 -0.01 2.94
CA PHE A 117 -26.25 0.92 3.95
C PHE A 117 -25.29 1.95 3.35
N LYS A 118 -25.68 3.24 3.39
CA LYS A 118 -24.83 4.35 2.92
C LYS A 118 -23.48 4.45 3.63
N ALA A 119 -23.36 3.91 4.84
CA ALA A 119 -22.11 3.88 5.59
C ALA A 119 -21.09 2.88 5.03
N ALA A 120 -21.54 1.84 4.32
CA ALA A 120 -20.69 0.83 3.69
C ALA A 120 -20.10 1.38 2.39
N ARG A 121 -19.12 2.27 2.54
CA ARG A 121 -18.54 3.08 1.45
C ARG A 121 -17.48 2.35 0.62
N TYR A 122 -17.23 1.07 0.85
CA TYR A 122 -16.14 0.35 0.20
C TYR A 122 -16.61 -0.99 -0.37
N VAL A 123 -16.13 -1.30 -1.57
CA VAL A 123 -16.24 -2.65 -2.14
C VAL A 123 -14.88 -3.32 -2.03
N TYR A 124 -14.79 -4.40 -1.26
CA TYR A 124 -13.60 -5.24 -1.13
C TYR A 124 -13.33 -5.99 -2.45
N LEU A 125 -12.13 -5.88 -3.01
CA LEU A 125 -11.81 -6.42 -4.35
C LEU A 125 -10.57 -7.33 -4.40
N THR A 126 -9.99 -7.71 -3.26
CA THR A 126 -8.77 -8.54 -3.23
C THR A 126 -9.10 -10.03 -3.17
N GLY A 127 -9.35 -10.63 -4.34
CA GLY A 127 -9.87 -12.01 -4.46
C GLY A 127 -9.01 -13.10 -3.79
N HIS A 128 -7.69 -13.04 -3.89
CA HIS A 128 -6.84 -14.08 -3.27
C HIS A 128 -6.94 -14.05 -1.73
N LEU A 129 -7.16 -12.90 -1.11
CA LEU A 129 -7.39 -12.80 0.33
C LEU A 129 -8.84 -13.09 0.72
N MET A 130 -9.79 -12.89 -0.18
CA MET A 130 -11.14 -13.42 0.01
C MET A 130 -11.09 -14.94 0.17
N TYR A 131 -10.29 -15.62 -0.65
CA TYR A 131 -10.08 -17.06 -0.55
C TYR A 131 -9.46 -17.45 0.79
N TRP A 132 -8.29 -16.91 1.12
CA TRP A 132 -7.59 -17.31 2.33
C TRP A 132 -8.37 -17.02 3.61
N MET A 133 -9.00 -15.86 3.71
CA MET A 133 -9.81 -15.53 4.88
C MET A 133 -11.06 -16.44 4.99
N SER A 134 -11.60 -16.90 3.85
CA SER A 134 -12.69 -17.89 3.83
C SER A 134 -12.21 -19.27 4.28
N VAL A 135 -10.99 -19.68 3.92
CA VAL A 135 -10.35 -20.91 4.44
C VAL A 135 -10.21 -20.83 5.96
N VAL A 136 -9.72 -19.71 6.49
CA VAL A 136 -9.58 -19.51 7.95
C VAL A 136 -10.92 -19.63 8.68
N ILE A 137 -11.96 -18.97 8.17
CA ILE A 137 -13.30 -19.06 8.76
C ILE A 137 -13.83 -20.49 8.69
N ALA A 138 -13.67 -21.17 7.55
CA ALA A 138 -14.11 -22.56 7.38
C ALA A 138 -13.38 -23.49 8.35
N ALA A 139 -12.04 -23.42 8.42
CA ALA A 139 -11.22 -24.22 9.32
C ALA A 139 -11.59 -23.96 10.77
N THR A 140 -11.78 -22.70 11.16
CA THR A 140 -12.18 -22.34 12.53
C THR A 140 -13.53 -22.94 12.92
N LEU A 141 -14.51 -22.92 12.01
CA LEU A 141 -15.83 -23.49 12.28
C LEU A 141 -15.79 -25.02 12.35
N VAL A 142 -15.02 -25.67 11.48
CA VAL A 142 -14.85 -27.14 11.50
C VAL A 142 -14.12 -27.57 12.78
N GLU A 143 -13.06 -26.87 13.17
CA GLU A 143 -12.36 -27.17 14.41
C GLU A 143 -13.28 -27.00 15.64
N ALA A 144 -14.07 -25.92 15.68
CA ALA A 144 -14.92 -25.64 16.84
C ALA A 144 -16.12 -26.60 16.98
N PHE A 145 -16.67 -27.09 15.86
CA PHE A 145 -17.92 -27.88 15.85
C PHE A 145 -17.74 -29.33 15.37
N GLY A 146 -16.54 -29.73 14.93
CA GLY A 146 -16.26 -31.04 14.35
C GLY A 146 -16.82 -31.19 12.94
N GLU A 147 -17.52 -32.29 12.67
CA GLU A 147 -18.20 -32.50 11.38
C GLU A 147 -19.37 -31.52 11.22
N VAL A 148 -19.19 -30.57 10.30
CA VAL A 148 -20.21 -29.57 9.96
C VAL A 148 -20.80 -29.87 8.60
N ASP A 149 -22.13 -29.82 8.49
CA ASP A 149 -22.83 -29.93 7.21
C ASP A 149 -22.34 -28.88 6.21
N ARG A 150 -22.14 -29.28 4.96
CA ARG A 150 -21.59 -28.44 3.88
C ARG A 150 -22.42 -27.17 3.66
N TRP A 151 -23.74 -27.25 3.66
CA TRP A 151 -24.60 -26.09 3.38
C TRP A 151 -24.68 -25.14 4.56
N LEU A 152 -24.67 -25.69 5.78
CA LEU A 152 -24.52 -24.90 6.99
C LEU A 152 -23.19 -24.13 6.97
N LEU A 153 -22.07 -24.81 6.71
CA LEU A 153 -20.75 -24.18 6.64
C LEU A 153 -20.68 -23.10 5.56
N ALA A 154 -21.22 -23.38 4.36
CA ALA A 154 -21.33 -22.41 3.28
C ALA A 154 -22.13 -21.16 3.70
N GLY A 155 -23.31 -21.36 4.31
CA GLY A 155 -24.21 -20.28 4.69
C GLY A 155 -23.66 -19.41 5.83
N VAL A 156 -23.20 -20.03 6.91
CA VAL A 156 -22.58 -19.35 8.05
C VAL A 156 -21.31 -18.63 7.61
N GLY A 157 -20.42 -19.32 6.89
CA GLY A 157 -19.18 -18.76 6.38
C GLY A 157 -19.43 -17.54 5.49
N SER A 158 -20.43 -17.61 4.59
CA SER A 158 -20.83 -16.50 3.72
C SER A 158 -21.23 -15.25 4.50
N VAL A 159 -22.06 -15.41 5.54
CA VAL A 159 -22.50 -14.27 6.36
C VAL A 159 -21.32 -13.65 7.11
N LEU A 160 -20.47 -14.47 7.72
CA LEU A 160 -19.31 -14.01 8.49
C LEU A 160 -18.31 -13.26 7.60
N ILE A 161 -17.92 -13.86 6.47
CA ILE A 161 -16.93 -13.25 5.58
C ILE A 161 -17.48 -12.00 4.89
N GLY A 162 -18.75 -12.00 4.50
CA GLY A 162 -19.41 -10.83 3.93
C GLY A 162 -19.43 -9.65 4.91
N CYS A 163 -19.67 -9.90 6.20
CA CYS A 163 -19.58 -8.87 7.24
C CYS A 163 -18.14 -8.36 7.41
N TYR A 164 -17.14 -9.24 7.40
CA TYR A 164 -15.73 -8.86 7.47
C TYR A 164 -15.34 -7.94 6.30
N TRP A 165 -15.71 -8.26 5.06
CA TRP A 165 -15.39 -7.43 3.88
C TRP A 165 -16.05 -6.06 3.88
N VAL A 166 -17.22 -5.91 4.53
CA VAL A 166 -17.86 -4.60 4.72
C VAL A 166 -17.15 -3.78 5.80
N LEU A 167 -16.83 -4.41 6.93
CA LEU A 167 -16.32 -3.70 8.11
C LEU A 167 -14.82 -3.38 8.00
N GLN A 168 -14.02 -4.25 7.40
CA GLN A 168 -12.57 -4.13 7.38
C GLN A 168 -12.07 -2.83 6.74
N PRO A 169 -12.55 -2.44 5.55
CA PRO A 169 -12.15 -1.17 4.95
C PRO A 169 -12.60 0.04 5.79
N LEU A 170 -13.72 -0.07 6.52
CA LEU A 170 -14.27 1.04 7.31
C LEU A 170 -13.42 1.37 8.55
N TRP A 171 -12.93 0.38 9.29
CA TRP A 171 -12.11 0.66 10.48
C TRP A 171 -10.69 1.13 10.14
N THR A 172 -10.18 0.76 8.97
CA THR A 172 -8.88 1.23 8.47
C THR A 172 -8.95 2.55 7.71
N ALA A 173 -10.15 2.99 7.29
CA ALA A 173 -10.36 4.18 6.47
C ALA A 173 -9.67 5.46 7.00
N PRO A 174 -9.66 5.77 8.32
CA PRO A 174 -8.95 6.95 8.83
C PRO A 174 -7.44 6.90 8.59
N LEU A 175 -6.83 5.72 8.67
CA LEU A 175 -5.40 5.54 8.42
C LEU A 175 -5.10 5.50 6.92
N MET A 176 -5.94 4.83 6.13
CA MET A 176 -5.82 4.83 4.67
C MET A 176 -5.88 6.23 4.07
N ARG A 177 -6.75 7.11 4.58
CA ARG A 177 -6.81 8.53 4.16
C ARG A 177 -5.47 9.25 4.37
N ARG A 178 -4.77 8.99 5.47
CA ARG A 178 -3.47 9.58 5.77
C ARG A 178 -2.36 9.06 4.87
N VAL A 179 -2.36 7.76 4.60
CA VAL A 179 -1.37 7.11 3.73
C VAL A 179 -1.54 7.57 2.28
N MET A 180 -2.76 7.52 1.76
CA MET A 180 -3.01 7.78 0.35
C MET A 180 -2.85 9.27 -0.01
N ARG A 181 -3.05 10.19 0.96
CA ARG A 181 -3.02 11.65 0.80
C ARG A 181 -3.98 12.23 -0.26
N ASP A 182 -4.77 11.36 -0.93
CA ASP A 182 -5.66 11.68 -2.04
C ASP A 182 -7.16 11.70 -1.63
N GLY A 183 -7.48 12.17 -0.42
CA GLY A 183 -8.89 12.39 -0.02
C GLY A 183 -9.73 11.13 0.28
N GLY A 184 -9.14 9.93 0.29
CA GLY A 184 -9.83 8.70 0.74
C GLY A 184 -10.55 7.90 -0.35
N GLU A 185 -10.15 8.07 -1.61
CA GLU A 185 -10.76 7.38 -2.76
C GLU A 185 -10.47 5.86 -2.82
N VAL A 186 -9.62 5.32 -1.94
CA VAL A 186 -9.25 3.90 -1.91
C VAL A 186 -9.26 3.38 -0.46
N GLY A 187 -9.97 2.27 -0.23
CA GLY A 187 -9.97 1.53 1.04
C GLY A 187 -8.92 0.42 1.07
N LEU A 188 -8.62 -0.13 2.26
CA LEU A 188 -7.79 -1.33 2.37
C LEU A 188 -8.67 -2.57 2.26
N ALA A 189 -8.27 -3.50 1.39
CA ALA A 189 -8.80 -4.86 1.28
C ALA A 189 -7.64 -5.85 1.46
N HIS A 190 -7.12 -5.95 2.69
CA HIS A 190 -6.01 -6.82 3.03
C HIS A 190 -6.14 -7.32 4.47
N THR A 191 -5.63 -8.51 4.74
CA THR A 191 -5.70 -9.21 6.03
C THR A 191 -4.67 -8.72 7.07
N THR A 192 -4.09 -7.54 6.87
CA THR A 192 -3.18 -6.87 7.82
C THR A 192 -3.85 -5.67 8.49
N SER A 193 -5.18 -5.59 8.45
CA SER A 193 -5.94 -4.43 8.88
C SER A 193 -5.83 -4.17 10.39
N THR A 194 -5.78 -5.22 11.19
CA THR A 194 -5.61 -5.17 12.64
C THR A 194 -4.22 -4.66 13.02
N LEU A 195 -3.18 -5.12 12.30
CA LEU A 195 -1.83 -4.58 12.42
C LEU A 195 -1.77 -3.10 12.04
N ALA A 196 -2.42 -2.71 10.94
CA ALA A 196 -2.47 -1.32 10.51
C ALA A 196 -3.08 -0.42 11.60
N VAL A 197 -4.21 -0.84 12.19
CA VAL A 197 -4.88 -0.15 13.30
C VAL A 197 -3.98 -0.10 14.53
N ALA A 198 -3.44 -1.24 14.97
CA ALA A 198 -2.60 -1.33 16.16
C ALA A 198 -1.32 -0.49 16.01
N THR A 199 -0.71 -0.49 14.82
CA THR A 199 0.44 0.34 14.50
C THR A 199 0.07 1.81 14.48
N GLY A 200 -0.96 2.20 13.73
CA GLY A 200 -1.35 3.59 13.54
C GLY A 200 -1.77 4.27 14.85
N TYR A 201 -2.59 3.61 15.66
CA TYR A 201 -3.01 4.16 16.94
C TYR A 201 -1.96 3.97 18.04
N GLY A 202 -1.23 2.85 18.04
CA GLY A 202 -0.16 2.59 19.00
C GLY A 202 1.00 3.56 18.86
N ALA A 203 1.50 3.80 17.64
CA ALA A 203 2.57 4.75 17.38
C ALA A 203 2.17 6.19 17.74
N LYS A 204 0.90 6.55 17.48
CA LYS A 204 0.35 7.85 17.88
C LYS A 204 0.23 7.98 19.41
N TRP A 205 -0.27 6.95 20.08
CA TRP A 205 -0.44 6.93 21.54
C TRP A 205 0.91 7.02 22.27
N LEU A 206 1.92 6.29 21.79
CA LEU A 206 3.29 6.34 22.30
C LEU A 206 4.05 7.62 21.92
N ARG A 207 3.46 8.51 21.11
CA ARG A 207 4.06 9.76 20.61
C ARG A 207 5.45 9.53 20.01
N LEU A 208 5.58 8.48 19.19
CA LEU A 208 6.88 8.05 18.67
C LEU A 208 7.53 9.08 17.73
N GLY A 209 6.76 9.98 17.13
CA GLY A 209 7.29 11.00 16.25
C GLY A 209 6.20 11.86 15.63
N ASP A 210 6.67 12.82 14.85
CA ASP A 210 5.84 13.71 14.04
C ASP A 210 5.84 13.23 12.57
N PRO A 211 4.66 13.05 11.94
CA PRO A 211 4.55 12.45 10.61
C PRO A 211 5.13 13.30 9.49
N GLU A 212 5.23 14.62 9.65
CA GLU A 212 5.76 15.50 8.59
C GLU A 212 7.27 15.68 8.76
N ARG A 213 7.72 16.01 9.97
CA ARG A 213 9.15 16.25 10.26
C ARG A 213 9.99 14.99 10.20
N HIS A 214 9.40 13.84 10.48
CA HIS A 214 10.12 12.56 10.54
C HIS A 214 9.68 11.59 9.44
N ASP A 215 9.07 12.08 8.35
CA ASP A 215 8.70 11.24 7.20
C ASP A 215 9.93 10.47 6.70
N SER A 216 9.80 9.14 6.59
CA SER A 216 10.87 8.26 6.14
C SER A 216 11.38 8.62 4.75
N GLU A 217 10.49 9.11 3.88
CA GLU A 217 10.85 9.48 2.50
C GLU A 217 11.70 10.77 2.46
N ALA A 218 11.63 11.60 3.50
CA ALA A 218 12.37 12.86 3.61
C ALA A 218 13.69 12.74 4.41
N LEU A 219 14.01 11.55 4.93
CA LEU A 219 15.22 11.34 5.74
C LEU A 219 16.50 11.75 4.99
N LYS A 220 17.35 12.56 5.60
CA LYS A 220 18.66 12.92 5.04
C LYS A 220 19.72 11.97 5.57
N LEU A 221 20.12 11.00 4.74
CA LEU A 221 21.21 10.06 5.05
C LEU A 221 22.57 10.67 4.69
N PRO A 222 23.64 10.35 5.44
CA PRO A 222 25.00 10.72 5.06
C PRO A 222 25.34 10.14 3.68
N LYS A 223 26.26 10.80 2.94
CA LYS A 223 26.56 10.48 1.54
C LYS A 223 26.91 9.00 1.28
N ALA A 224 27.56 8.33 2.23
CA ALA A 224 27.89 6.91 2.12
C ALA A 224 26.68 5.98 2.20
N LEU A 225 25.60 6.40 2.85
CA LEU A 225 24.37 5.62 3.05
C LEU A 225 23.22 6.11 2.16
N SER A 226 23.45 7.09 1.28
CA SER A 226 22.38 7.66 0.45
C SER A 226 21.77 6.63 -0.50
N PHE A 227 22.49 5.56 -0.85
CA PHE A 227 21.97 4.47 -1.68
C PHE A 227 20.84 3.69 -1.00
N PHE A 228 20.70 3.73 0.33
CA PHE A 228 19.57 3.12 1.04
C PHE A 228 18.23 3.82 0.78
N LYS A 229 18.25 5.01 0.16
CA LYS A 229 17.02 5.69 -0.30
C LYS A 229 16.43 5.05 -1.55
N ASP A 230 17.26 4.40 -2.35
CA ASP A 230 16.75 3.62 -3.48
C ASP A 230 16.24 2.29 -2.93
N VAL A 231 14.93 2.09 -3.00
CA VAL A 231 14.28 0.88 -2.47
C VAL A 231 14.82 -0.37 -3.14
N ASN A 232 15.09 -0.35 -4.45
CA ASN A 232 15.60 -1.54 -5.13
C ASN A 232 17.03 -1.86 -4.66
N VAL A 233 17.89 -0.84 -4.55
CA VAL A 233 19.28 -1.03 -4.08
C VAL A 233 19.32 -1.43 -2.61
N SER A 234 18.57 -0.74 -1.75
CA SER A 234 18.44 -1.05 -0.33
C SER A 234 17.97 -2.47 -0.11
N THR A 235 16.95 -2.89 -0.86
CA THR A 235 16.41 -4.24 -0.77
C THR A 235 17.42 -5.29 -1.19
N ALA A 236 18.03 -5.13 -2.37
CA ALA A 236 19.02 -6.07 -2.87
C ALA A 236 20.20 -6.21 -1.89
N PHE A 237 20.64 -5.10 -1.30
CA PHE A 237 21.70 -5.11 -0.31
C PHE A 237 21.30 -5.86 0.97
N ILE A 238 20.16 -5.50 1.57
CA ILE A 238 19.70 -6.09 2.84
C ILE A 238 19.42 -7.59 2.69
N ILE A 239 18.60 -7.97 1.71
CA ILE A 239 18.29 -9.38 1.44
C ILE A 239 19.55 -10.14 1.07
N GLY A 240 20.46 -9.53 0.30
CA GLY A 240 21.73 -10.12 -0.06
C GLY A 240 22.58 -10.45 1.16
N VAL A 241 22.76 -9.49 2.07
CA VAL A 241 23.51 -9.71 3.32
C VAL A 241 22.87 -10.82 4.15
N ILE A 242 21.55 -10.79 4.35
CA ILE A 242 20.90 -11.81 5.17
C ILE A 242 20.99 -13.18 4.50
N MET A 243 20.72 -13.29 3.20
CA MET A 243 20.81 -14.54 2.44
C MET A 243 22.22 -15.13 2.48
N LEU A 244 23.26 -14.30 2.33
CA LEU A 244 24.65 -14.77 2.42
C LEU A 244 24.97 -15.28 3.83
N ILE A 245 24.53 -14.57 4.88
CA ILE A 245 24.68 -15.05 6.26
C ILE A 245 23.95 -16.38 6.43
N SER A 246 22.71 -16.51 5.96
CA SER A 246 21.92 -17.74 6.09
C SER A 246 22.57 -18.92 5.35
N ILE A 247 23.09 -18.71 4.13
CA ILE A 247 23.82 -19.75 3.38
C ILE A 247 25.08 -20.20 4.13
N ALA A 248 25.73 -19.30 4.89
CA ALA A 248 26.92 -19.66 5.67
C ALA A 248 26.64 -20.67 6.80
N PHE A 249 25.40 -20.73 7.29
CA PHE A 249 25.00 -21.58 8.41
C PHE A 249 24.03 -22.70 8.03
N ALA A 250 23.40 -22.65 6.85
CA ALA A 250 22.47 -23.65 6.37
C ALA A 250 23.16 -24.96 5.96
N ASP A 251 22.41 -26.06 6.01
CA ASP A 251 22.83 -27.33 5.42
C ASP A 251 23.02 -27.19 3.90
N GLY A 252 24.15 -27.71 3.41
CA GLY A 252 24.51 -27.61 1.99
C GLY A 252 23.51 -28.29 1.05
N GLY A 253 22.89 -29.39 1.49
CA GLY A 253 21.87 -30.10 0.72
C GLY A 253 20.59 -29.28 0.56
N VAL A 254 20.15 -28.58 1.60
CA VAL A 254 19.00 -27.65 1.52
C VAL A 254 19.30 -26.52 0.54
N VAL A 255 20.52 -25.96 0.58
CA VAL A 255 20.91 -24.90 -0.36
C VAL A 255 20.95 -25.42 -1.79
N GLU A 256 21.51 -26.60 -2.04
CA GLU A 256 21.53 -27.24 -3.37
C GLU A 256 20.12 -27.54 -3.90
N GLU A 257 19.20 -27.98 -3.05
CA GLU A 257 17.80 -28.20 -3.40
C GLU A 257 17.11 -26.90 -3.84
N GLN A 258 17.25 -25.84 -3.04
CA GLN A 258 16.67 -24.52 -3.37
C GLN A 258 17.31 -23.90 -4.63
N MET A 259 18.56 -24.25 -4.93
CA MET A 259 19.22 -23.84 -6.16
C MET A 259 18.62 -24.49 -7.41
N ALA A 260 17.83 -25.56 -7.26
CA ALA A 260 17.07 -26.22 -8.33
C ALA A 260 17.91 -26.48 -9.61
N GLY A 261 19.15 -26.94 -9.43
CA GLY A 261 20.07 -27.23 -10.54
C GLY A 261 20.82 -26.03 -11.13
N ALA A 262 20.80 -24.87 -10.46
CA ALA A 262 21.63 -23.74 -10.85
C ALA A 262 23.13 -24.09 -10.79
N THR A 263 23.87 -23.77 -11.86
CA THR A 263 25.29 -24.14 -12.03
C THR A 263 26.29 -23.19 -11.36
N VAL A 264 25.80 -22.11 -10.77
CA VAL A 264 26.62 -21.10 -10.09
C VAL A 264 26.93 -21.53 -8.65
N MET A 265 27.94 -20.94 -8.02
CA MET A 265 28.22 -21.19 -6.60
C MET A 265 27.06 -20.70 -5.71
N PRO A 266 26.79 -21.34 -4.56
CA PRO A 266 25.72 -20.95 -3.63
C PRO A 266 25.72 -19.46 -3.25
N TRP A 267 26.89 -18.88 -3.01
CA TRP A 267 27.04 -17.45 -2.69
C TRP A 267 26.60 -16.53 -3.83
N VAL A 268 26.93 -16.90 -5.07
CA VAL A 268 26.51 -16.16 -6.27
C VAL A 268 25.01 -16.32 -6.48
N TRP A 269 24.48 -17.53 -6.29
CA TRP A 269 23.04 -17.77 -6.34
C TRP A 269 22.29 -16.94 -5.31
N GLY A 270 22.76 -16.87 -4.06
CA GLY A 270 22.15 -16.05 -3.00
C GLY A 270 22.10 -14.57 -3.36
N LEU A 271 23.18 -14.04 -3.96
CA LEU A 271 23.20 -12.68 -4.47
C LEU A 271 22.21 -12.48 -5.63
N LEU A 272 22.10 -13.44 -6.55
CA LEU A 272 21.12 -13.41 -7.64
C LEU A 272 19.68 -13.45 -7.11
N GLN A 273 19.40 -14.19 -6.04
CA GLN A 273 18.08 -14.19 -5.40
C GLN A 273 17.75 -12.83 -4.78
N ALA A 274 18.70 -12.17 -4.12
CA ALA A 274 18.49 -10.83 -3.59
C ALA A 274 18.23 -9.78 -4.69
N LEU A 275 18.94 -9.87 -5.82
CA LEU A 275 18.71 -9.02 -6.99
C LEU A 275 17.34 -9.30 -7.63
N ARG A 276 16.95 -10.58 -7.76
CA ARG A 276 15.61 -10.99 -8.24
C ARG A 276 14.51 -10.45 -7.36
N PHE A 277 14.70 -10.50 -6.04
CA PHE A 277 13.75 -9.96 -5.08
C PHE A 277 13.56 -8.44 -5.27
N ALA A 278 14.65 -7.68 -5.38
CA ALA A 278 14.58 -6.25 -5.67
C ALA A 278 13.90 -5.95 -7.03
N ALA A 279 14.21 -6.73 -8.07
CA ALA A 279 13.55 -6.60 -9.37
C ALA A 279 12.04 -6.91 -9.29
N GLY A 280 11.65 -7.91 -8.51
CA GLY A 280 10.25 -8.26 -8.27
C GLY A 280 9.45 -7.11 -7.65
N ILE A 281 10.02 -6.38 -6.68
CA ILE A 281 9.40 -5.18 -6.11
C ILE A 281 9.24 -4.08 -7.16
N ALA A 282 10.25 -3.83 -7.99
CA ALA A 282 10.15 -2.82 -9.03
C ALA A 282 9.02 -3.14 -10.03
N ILE A 283 8.90 -4.40 -10.44
CA ILE A 283 7.84 -4.90 -11.33
C ILE A 283 6.47 -4.78 -10.65
N LEU A 284 6.37 -5.19 -9.37
CA LEU A 284 5.17 -5.08 -8.55
C LEU A 284 4.67 -3.63 -8.54
N LEU A 285 5.53 -2.67 -8.15
CA LEU A 285 5.16 -1.26 -8.03
C LEU A 285 4.79 -0.63 -9.37
N PHE A 286 5.43 -1.06 -10.47
CA PHE A 286 5.03 -0.66 -11.82
C PHE A 286 3.60 -1.13 -12.15
N GLY A 287 3.31 -2.42 -11.89
CA GLY A 287 1.98 -3.00 -12.07
C GLY A 287 0.90 -2.28 -11.26
N VAL A 288 1.16 -2.01 -9.97
CA VAL A 288 0.26 -1.26 -9.08
C VAL A 288 -0.09 0.10 -9.66
N ARG A 289 0.90 0.90 -10.09
CA ARG A 289 0.68 2.25 -10.59
C ARG A 289 -0.17 2.24 -11.87
N MET A 290 0.12 1.32 -12.78
CA MET A 290 -0.64 1.14 -14.02
C MET A 290 -2.10 0.73 -13.75
N PHE A 291 -2.30 -0.19 -12.82
CA PHE A 291 -3.61 -0.64 -12.38
C PHE A 291 -4.42 0.50 -11.71
N LEU A 292 -3.80 1.22 -10.77
CA LEU A 292 -4.46 2.31 -10.03
C LEU A 292 -4.95 3.43 -10.93
N ALA A 293 -4.18 3.75 -11.97
CA ALA A 293 -4.50 4.80 -12.93
C ALA A 293 -5.82 4.53 -13.68
N GLU A 294 -6.24 3.27 -13.79
CA GLU A 294 -7.48 2.88 -14.49
C GLU A 294 -8.60 2.51 -13.53
N ILE A 295 -8.30 1.82 -12.43
CA ILE A 295 -9.34 1.33 -11.52
C ILE A 295 -10.04 2.47 -10.77
N VAL A 296 -9.30 3.49 -10.32
CA VAL A 296 -9.88 4.60 -9.55
C VAL A 296 -10.85 5.40 -10.42
N PRO A 297 -10.48 5.83 -11.65
CA PRO A 297 -11.45 6.46 -12.55
C PRO A 297 -12.60 5.53 -12.94
N ALA A 298 -12.34 4.26 -13.25
CA ALA A 298 -13.40 3.34 -13.66
C ALA A 298 -14.44 3.13 -12.54
N PHE A 299 -13.99 3.02 -11.30
CA PHE A 299 -14.88 2.81 -10.15
C PHE A 299 -15.84 3.97 -9.91
N ARG A 300 -15.51 5.20 -10.33
CA ARG A 300 -16.45 6.34 -10.29
C ARG A 300 -17.74 6.04 -11.06
N GLY A 301 -17.64 5.40 -12.22
CA GLY A 301 -18.84 5.01 -12.98
C GLY A 301 -19.70 3.96 -12.29
N LEU A 302 -19.06 2.99 -11.62
CA LEU A 302 -19.77 2.00 -10.82
C LEU A 302 -20.43 2.66 -9.60
N SER A 303 -19.70 3.56 -8.94
CA SER A 303 -20.17 4.34 -7.79
C SER A 303 -21.38 5.20 -8.16
N GLU A 304 -21.35 5.93 -9.27
CA GLU A 304 -22.44 6.84 -9.65
C GLU A 304 -23.73 6.12 -10.09
N ARG A 305 -23.63 4.91 -10.67
CA ARG A 305 -24.76 4.23 -11.31
C ARG A 305 -25.24 2.98 -10.58
N ALA A 306 -24.33 2.14 -10.10
CA ALA A 306 -24.67 0.82 -9.55
C ALA A 306 -24.62 0.79 -8.01
N LEU A 307 -23.58 1.40 -7.43
CA LEU A 307 -23.31 1.39 -5.99
C LEU A 307 -23.03 2.82 -5.45
N PRO A 308 -24.07 3.67 -5.32
CA PRO A 308 -23.96 5.09 -4.93
C PRO A 308 -23.05 5.37 -3.74
N GLY A 309 -21.99 6.16 -3.97
CA GLY A 309 -21.11 6.68 -2.92
C GLY A 309 -20.07 5.68 -2.41
N THR A 310 -19.78 4.64 -3.20
CA THR A 310 -18.78 3.63 -2.86
C THR A 310 -17.43 3.90 -3.53
N HIS A 311 -16.38 3.36 -2.92
CA HIS A 311 -14.99 3.42 -3.36
C HIS A 311 -14.40 1.99 -3.45
N PRO A 312 -13.40 1.75 -4.31
CA PRO A 312 -12.72 0.47 -4.33
C PRO A 312 -11.88 0.30 -3.06
N ALA A 313 -11.96 -0.87 -2.43
CA ALA A 313 -10.98 -1.30 -1.44
C ALA A 313 -10.03 -2.31 -2.09
N LEU A 314 -8.74 -2.01 -1.99
CA LEU A 314 -7.68 -2.65 -2.76
C LEU A 314 -6.59 -3.20 -1.83
N ASP A 315 -5.78 -4.06 -2.41
CA ASP A 315 -4.68 -4.74 -1.76
C ASP A 315 -3.60 -3.77 -1.19
N ILE A 316 -2.85 -4.22 -0.18
CA ILE A 316 -1.83 -3.44 0.52
C ILE A 316 -0.72 -2.87 -0.39
N PRO A 317 -0.27 -3.50 -1.51
CA PRO A 317 0.78 -2.93 -2.36
C PRO A 317 0.43 -1.55 -2.95
N VAL A 318 -0.87 -1.24 -3.03
CA VAL A 318 -1.34 0.11 -3.38
C VAL A 318 -0.72 1.17 -2.48
N THR A 319 -0.62 0.89 -1.18
CA THR A 319 -0.02 1.78 -0.19
C THR A 319 1.50 1.88 -0.31
N PHE A 320 2.17 0.84 -0.82
CA PHE A 320 3.63 0.79 -0.91
C PHE A 320 4.17 1.83 -1.89
N THR A 321 3.38 2.18 -2.91
CA THR A 321 3.74 3.25 -3.86
C THR A 321 3.83 4.64 -3.21
N LYS A 322 3.24 4.83 -2.02
CA LYS A 322 3.17 6.11 -1.32
C LYS A 322 4.33 6.34 -0.34
N ALA A 323 4.83 5.27 0.30
CA ALA A 323 5.98 5.34 1.20
C ALA A 323 6.90 4.11 1.06
N PRO A 324 7.61 3.97 -0.07
CA PRO A 324 8.47 2.81 -0.34
C PRO A 324 9.59 2.63 0.70
N THR A 325 10.18 3.72 1.22
CA THR A 325 11.22 3.63 2.26
C THR A 325 10.63 3.09 3.58
N ALA A 326 9.41 3.50 3.93
CA ALA A 326 8.71 2.99 5.10
C ALA A 326 8.46 1.48 5.03
N VAL A 327 8.13 0.95 3.84
CA VAL A 327 7.95 -0.48 3.61
C VAL A 327 9.21 -1.25 4.03
N MET A 328 10.39 -0.77 3.60
CA MET A 328 11.66 -1.42 3.91
C MET A 328 12.03 -1.36 5.38
N LEU A 329 11.79 -0.22 6.03
CA LEU A 329 12.02 -0.07 7.47
C LEU A 329 11.14 -1.04 8.27
N GLY A 330 9.86 -1.14 7.92
CA GLY A 330 8.91 -2.04 8.56
C GLY A 330 9.26 -3.52 8.33
N PHE A 331 9.56 -3.90 7.09
CA PHE A 331 10.00 -5.26 6.76
C PHE A 331 11.28 -5.67 7.51
N LEU A 332 12.29 -4.81 7.54
CA LEU A 332 13.56 -5.12 8.22
C LEU A 332 13.36 -5.26 9.72
N ALA A 333 12.64 -4.32 10.34
CA ALA A 333 12.32 -4.39 11.76
C ALA A 333 11.51 -5.66 12.10
N SER A 334 10.52 -6.00 11.27
CA SER A 334 9.73 -7.23 11.44
C SER A 334 10.59 -8.49 11.35
N THR A 335 11.47 -8.56 10.35
CA THR A 335 12.34 -9.72 10.12
C THR A 335 13.33 -9.89 11.28
N ILE A 336 14.01 -8.81 11.68
CA ILE A 336 14.97 -8.86 12.78
C ILE A 336 14.29 -9.33 14.07
N VAL A 337 13.13 -8.75 14.40
CA VAL A 337 12.39 -9.13 15.61
C VAL A 337 11.93 -10.58 15.56
N PHE A 338 11.41 -11.04 14.42
CA PHE A 338 11.00 -12.43 14.26
C PHE A 338 12.19 -13.39 14.39
N LEU A 339 13.34 -13.10 13.78
CA LEU A 339 14.54 -13.94 13.90
C LEU A 339 15.06 -14.00 15.34
N ILE A 340 15.02 -12.89 16.07
CA ILE A 340 15.36 -12.86 17.50
C ILE A 340 14.38 -13.77 18.29
N LEU A 341 13.08 -13.62 18.06
CA LEU A 341 12.06 -14.44 18.74
C LEU A 341 12.19 -15.91 18.38
N MET A 342 12.52 -16.25 17.14
CA MET A 342 12.82 -17.63 16.72
C MET A 342 13.99 -18.21 17.51
N GLY A 343 15.09 -17.47 17.68
CA GLY A 343 16.20 -17.90 18.53
C GLY A 343 15.81 -18.07 20.00
N VAL A 344 14.99 -17.15 20.54
CA VAL A 344 14.48 -17.24 21.92
C VAL A 344 13.57 -18.45 22.11
N PHE A 345 12.63 -18.68 21.20
CA PHE A 345 11.69 -19.80 21.25
C PHE A 345 12.40 -21.15 21.12
N ALA A 346 13.39 -21.23 20.22
CA ALA A 346 14.24 -22.40 20.06
C ALA A 346 15.06 -22.68 21.33
N ALA A 347 15.73 -21.66 21.89
CA ALA A 347 16.52 -21.81 23.12
C ALA A 347 15.66 -22.16 24.35
N ALA A 348 14.42 -21.69 24.39
CA ALA A 348 13.47 -22.01 25.45
C ALA A 348 12.75 -23.36 25.26
N GLY A 349 12.89 -24.00 24.09
CA GLY A 349 12.21 -25.26 23.75
C GLY A 349 10.69 -25.14 23.66
N TRP A 350 10.15 -23.95 23.36
CA TRP A 350 8.71 -23.69 23.38
C TRP A 350 8.00 -24.18 22.11
N PHE A 351 8.48 -23.72 20.96
CA PHE A 351 7.87 -23.98 19.67
C PHE A 351 8.85 -23.61 18.57
N VAL A 352 8.80 -24.33 17.45
CA VAL A 352 9.62 -24.04 16.28
C VAL A 352 8.90 -23.05 15.39
N LEU A 353 9.32 -21.79 15.44
CA LEU A 353 8.80 -20.75 14.56
C LEU A 353 9.29 -20.97 13.13
N VAL A 354 8.38 -20.88 12.16
CA VAL A 354 8.68 -21.00 10.73
C VAL A 354 8.64 -19.61 10.12
N PRO A 355 9.73 -19.05 9.59
CA PRO A 355 9.77 -17.66 9.09
C PRO A 355 8.76 -17.41 7.95
N PRO A 356 7.66 -16.67 8.19
CA PRO A 356 6.61 -16.50 7.19
C PRO A 356 6.97 -15.29 6.32
N MET A 357 7.91 -15.49 5.39
CA MET A 357 8.59 -14.39 4.74
C MET A 357 7.67 -13.43 3.97
N ILE A 358 6.60 -13.97 3.39
CA ILE A 358 5.57 -13.16 2.71
C ILE A 358 4.92 -12.20 3.72
N MET A 359 4.55 -12.68 4.91
CA MET A 359 3.87 -11.92 5.97
C MET A 359 4.84 -10.99 6.71
N LEU A 360 6.12 -11.35 6.81
CA LEU A 360 7.17 -10.45 7.29
C LEU A 360 7.34 -9.25 6.36
N PHE A 361 7.32 -9.47 5.04
CA PHE A 361 7.43 -8.40 4.04
C PHE A 361 6.15 -7.59 3.91
N PHE A 362 5.02 -8.21 3.60
CA PHE A 362 3.76 -7.48 3.39
C PHE A 362 3.17 -6.94 4.68
N GLY A 363 3.14 -7.73 5.75
CA GLY A 363 2.71 -7.28 7.07
C GLY A 363 3.66 -6.24 7.63
N GLY A 364 4.97 -6.51 7.63
CA GLY A 364 5.98 -5.55 8.09
C GLY A 364 5.96 -4.26 7.27
N GLY A 365 5.80 -4.36 5.95
CA GLY A 365 5.64 -3.24 5.04
C GLY A 365 4.37 -2.43 5.32
N ALA A 366 3.24 -3.10 5.57
CA ALA A 366 1.99 -2.45 5.98
C ALA A 366 2.18 -1.65 7.28
N GLY A 367 2.73 -2.30 8.32
CA GLY A 367 3.08 -1.64 9.57
C GLY A 367 4.02 -0.45 9.34
N GLY A 368 5.02 -0.62 8.47
CA GLY A 368 5.91 0.43 8.01
C GLY A 368 5.17 1.67 7.50
N VAL A 369 4.33 1.47 6.48
CA VAL A 369 3.60 2.55 5.80
C VAL A 369 2.58 3.23 6.73
N PHE A 370 1.77 2.46 7.44
CA PHE A 370 0.78 3.03 8.36
C PHE A 370 1.42 3.73 9.55
N GLY A 371 2.53 3.19 10.07
CA GLY A 371 3.33 3.81 11.12
C GLY A 371 3.98 5.11 10.66
N ASN A 372 4.55 5.13 9.45
CA ASN A 372 5.13 6.34 8.86
C ASN A 372 4.10 7.46 8.72
N ALA A 373 2.91 7.13 8.22
CA ALA A 373 1.83 8.08 8.02
C ALA A 373 1.31 8.75 9.31
N VAL A 374 1.65 8.23 10.50
CA VAL A 374 1.22 8.81 11.78
C VAL A 374 2.35 9.31 12.66
N ALA A 375 3.56 8.77 12.53
CA ALA A 375 4.68 9.06 13.44
C ALA A 375 6.06 9.01 12.76
N GLY A 376 6.11 9.03 11.42
CA GLY A 376 7.35 9.00 10.65
C GLY A 376 8.11 7.67 10.76
N TRP A 377 9.42 7.68 10.46
CA TRP A 377 10.25 6.48 10.41
C TRP A 377 10.26 5.65 11.72
N ARG A 378 10.07 6.30 12.88
CA ARG A 378 9.95 5.60 14.18
C ARG A 378 8.66 4.81 14.27
N GLY A 379 7.57 5.37 13.75
CA GLY A 379 6.31 4.63 13.57
C GLY A 379 6.47 3.46 12.61
N ALA A 380 7.24 3.63 11.52
CA ALA A 380 7.50 2.55 10.58
C ALA A 380 8.23 1.36 11.23
N VAL A 381 9.28 1.65 12.02
CA VAL A 381 10.00 0.62 12.79
C VAL A 381 9.09 -0.04 13.81
N PHE A 382 8.27 0.74 14.54
CA PHE A 382 7.30 0.20 15.51
C PHE A 382 6.30 -0.76 14.85
N GLY A 383 5.79 -0.42 13.67
CA GLY A 383 4.89 -1.29 12.92
C GLY A 383 5.55 -2.62 12.53
N GLY A 384 6.82 -2.56 12.09
CA GLY A 384 7.61 -3.76 11.84
C GLY A 384 7.81 -4.62 13.09
N VAL A 385 8.24 -4.02 14.20
CA VAL A 385 8.41 -4.70 15.49
C VAL A 385 7.12 -5.39 15.92
N LEU A 386 5.99 -4.69 15.84
CA LEU A 386 4.68 -5.23 16.20
C LEU A 386 4.30 -6.42 15.32
N ASN A 387 4.54 -6.34 14.00
CA ASN A 387 4.31 -7.45 13.09
C ASN A 387 5.15 -8.68 13.44
N GLY A 388 6.47 -8.51 13.66
CA GLY A 388 7.36 -9.61 14.02
C GLY A 388 6.93 -10.32 15.32
N ILE A 389 6.49 -9.56 16.33
CA ILE A 389 5.94 -10.12 17.58
C ILE A 389 4.63 -10.86 17.30
N LEU A 390 3.69 -10.23 16.60
CA LEU A 390 2.38 -10.82 16.32
C LEU A 390 2.50 -12.11 15.52
N LEU A 391 3.39 -12.19 14.54
CA LEU A 391 3.61 -13.39 13.76
C LEU A 391 4.25 -14.51 14.59
N ALA A 392 5.25 -14.20 15.42
CA ALA A 392 5.92 -15.19 16.26
C ALA A 392 4.96 -15.80 17.30
N PHE A 393 4.33 -14.96 18.13
CA PHE A 393 3.38 -15.45 19.13
C PHE A 393 2.10 -16.00 18.50
N GLY A 394 1.69 -15.42 17.37
CA GLY A 394 0.52 -15.85 16.62
C GLY A 394 0.66 -17.26 16.07
N GLN A 395 1.82 -17.58 15.49
CA GLN A 395 2.16 -18.93 15.03
C GLN A 395 2.08 -19.94 16.17
N TRP A 396 2.79 -19.65 17.27
CA TRP A 396 2.85 -20.55 18.40
C TRP A 396 1.48 -20.86 18.99
N PHE A 397 0.67 -19.82 19.21
CA PHE A 397 -0.66 -20.00 19.78
C PHE A 397 -1.63 -20.68 18.80
N SER A 398 -1.57 -20.32 17.51
CA SER A 398 -2.56 -20.79 16.53
C SER A 398 -2.26 -22.18 15.99
N TRP A 399 -1.01 -22.65 16.07
CA TRP A 399 -0.66 -23.98 15.57
C TRP A 399 -1.50 -25.07 16.25
N GLY A 400 -1.60 -25.03 17.57
CA GLY A 400 -2.42 -25.97 18.34
C GLY A 400 -3.92 -25.73 18.20
N LEU A 401 -4.35 -24.54 17.77
CA LEU A 401 -5.77 -24.22 17.57
C LEU A 401 -6.35 -24.83 16.28
N TYR A 402 -5.53 -25.18 15.30
CA TYR A 402 -5.98 -25.80 14.05
C TYR A 402 -5.49 -27.24 13.93
N GLY A 403 -5.28 -27.91 15.07
CA GLY A 403 -4.63 -29.21 15.17
C GLY A 403 -5.28 -30.29 14.30
N ASP A 404 -6.62 -30.29 14.26
CA ASP A 404 -7.41 -31.30 13.56
C ASP A 404 -7.78 -30.90 12.13
N THR A 405 -7.50 -29.66 11.72
CA THR A 405 -7.84 -29.13 10.40
C THR A 405 -6.62 -28.79 9.55
N ALA A 406 -5.94 -27.69 9.84
CA ALA A 406 -4.80 -27.21 9.05
C ALA A 406 -3.89 -26.31 9.91
N PRO A 407 -3.00 -26.91 10.73
CA PRO A 407 -2.04 -26.17 11.56
C PRO A 407 -1.17 -25.21 10.77
N GLU A 408 -0.90 -25.49 9.49
CA GLU A 408 -0.11 -24.64 8.61
C GLU A 408 -0.74 -23.26 8.38
N LEU A 409 -2.05 -23.10 8.60
CA LEU A 409 -2.68 -21.78 8.61
C LEU A 409 -2.05 -20.84 9.64
N ALA A 410 -1.50 -21.37 10.74
CA ALA A 410 -0.79 -20.57 11.73
C ALA A 410 0.49 -19.95 11.16
N THR A 411 1.21 -20.67 10.30
CA THR A 411 2.47 -20.20 9.70
C THR A 411 2.24 -19.33 8.47
N LEU A 412 1.11 -19.50 7.80
CA LEU A 412 0.70 -18.70 6.64
C LEU A 412 -0.15 -17.48 7.02
N ALA A 413 -0.42 -17.27 8.31
CA ALA A 413 -1.37 -16.28 8.76
C ALA A 413 -0.84 -14.84 8.69
N ASP A 414 -1.70 -13.96 8.18
CA ASP A 414 -1.62 -12.54 8.48
C ASP A 414 -2.26 -12.22 9.85
N PRO A 415 -1.96 -11.04 10.43
CA PRO A 415 -2.52 -10.62 11.72
C PRO A 415 -4.05 -10.71 11.85
N ASP A 416 -4.82 -10.45 10.79
CA ASP A 416 -6.29 -10.57 10.85
C ASP A 416 -6.74 -12.03 10.98
N TRP A 417 -5.98 -12.99 10.45
CA TRP A 417 -6.33 -14.40 10.54
C TRP A 417 -6.26 -14.86 11.99
N PHE A 418 -5.24 -14.41 12.72
CA PHE A 418 -5.16 -14.60 14.17
C PHE A 418 -6.32 -13.91 14.89
N ALA A 419 -6.54 -12.63 14.63
CA ALA A 419 -7.57 -11.87 15.34
C ALA A 419 -8.98 -12.45 15.13
N VAL A 420 -9.36 -12.72 13.88
CA VAL A 420 -10.67 -13.29 13.56
C VAL A 420 -10.74 -14.76 13.97
N GLY A 421 -9.71 -15.55 13.70
CA GLY A 421 -9.65 -16.96 14.06
C GLY A 421 -9.81 -17.16 15.57
N TRP A 422 -9.06 -16.41 16.40
CA TRP A 422 -9.15 -16.53 17.87
C TRP A 422 -10.49 -16.08 18.41
N LEU A 423 -11.02 -14.96 17.91
CA LEU A 423 -12.33 -14.47 18.32
C LEU A 423 -13.43 -15.47 17.96
N LEU A 424 -13.41 -15.97 16.72
CA LEU A 424 -14.39 -16.91 16.23
C LEU A 424 -14.27 -18.26 16.94
N MET A 425 -13.05 -18.75 17.19
CA MET A 425 -12.79 -19.97 17.94
C MET A 425 -13.31 -19.86 19.38
N GLY A 426 -12.97 -18.77 20.07
CA GLY A 426 -13.40 -18.52 21.45
C GLY A 426 -14.92 -18.46 21.59
N VAL A 427 -15.63 -17.82 20.66
CA VAL A 427 -17.10 -17.77 20.68
C VAL A 427 -17.71 -19.12 20.27
N SER A 428 -17.15 -19.78 19.25
CA SER A 428 -17.73 -21.01 18.69
C SER A 428 -17.57 -22.19 19.65
N THR A 429 -16.42 -22.33 20.32
CA THR A 429 -16.18 -23.38 21.32
C THR A 429 -17.13 -23.28 22.53
N LEU A 430 -17.52 -22.07 22.94
CA LEU A 430 -18.53 -21.87 23.99
C LEU A 430 -19.93 -22.35 23.55
N LEU A 431 -20.21 -22.32 22.26
CA LEU A 431 -21.48 -22.74 21.68
C LEU A 431 -21.45 -24.19 21.17
N ALA A 432 -20.27 -24.79 21.02
CA ALA A 432 -20.09 -26.16 20.54
C ALA A 432 -20.97 -27.21 21.23
N PRO A 433 -21.25 -27.15 22.56
CA PRO A 433 -22.16 -28.10 23.22
C PRO A 433 -23.60 -28.07 22.70
N LEU A 434 -24.02 -27.00 22.02
CA LEU A 434 -25.33 -26.88 21.39
C LEU A 434 -25.39 -27.57 20.02
N GLY A 435 -24.25 -27.98 19.46
CA GLY A 435 -24.11 -28.62 18.16
C GLY A 435 -23.94 -27.64 16.99
N ALA A 436 -23.56 -28.15 15.82
CA ALA A 436 -23.14 -27.33 14.67
C ALA A 436 -24.17 -26.26 14.23
N TRP A 437 -25.47 -26.47 14.45
CA TRP A 437 -26.51 -25.48 14.11
C TRP A 437 -26.32 -24.15 14.85
N SER A 438 -25.69 -24.13 16.03
CA SER A 438 -25.45 -22.91 16.79
C SER A 438 -24.46 -21.96 16.10
N ALA A 439 -23.73 -22.42 15.09
CA ALA A 439 -22.91 -21.54 14.24
C ALA A 439 -23.76 -20.44 13.57
N TRP A 440 -25.05 -20.69 13.29
CA TRP A 440 -25.97 -19.65 12.82
C TRP A 440 -26.22 -18.55 13.85
N LEU A 441 -26.14 -18.85 15.15
CA LEU A 441 -26.25 -17.82 16.19
C LEU A 441 -25.04 -16.88 16.15
N VAL A 442 -23.84 -17.41 15.89
CA VAL A 442 -22.63 -16.60 15.69
C VAL A 442 -22.76 -15.71 14.47
N ALA A 443 -23.12 -16.28 13.31
CA ALA A 443 -23.35 -15.52 12.08
C ALA A 443 -24.43 -14.44 12.26
N GLY A 444 -25.55 -14.79 12.90
CA GLY A 444 -26.63 -13.85 13.20
C GLY A 444 -26.18 -12.71 14.12
N ALA A 445 -25.43 -13.00 15.17
CA ALA A 445 -24.89 -12.00 16.08
C ALA A 445 -23.92 -11.04 15.35
N VAL A 446 -22.99 -11.58 14.55
CA VAL A 446 -22.05 -10.78 13.75
C VAL A 446 -22.78 -9.90 12.74
N LEU A 447 -23.81 -10.43 12.07
CA LEU A 447 -24.64 -9.65 11.14
C LEU A 447 -25.38 -8.51 11.86
N VAL A 448 -25.98 -8.78 13.02
CA VAL A 448 -26.67 -7.76 13.81
C VAL A 448 -25.71 -6.66 14.26
N VAL A 449 -24.52 -7.03 14.75
CA VAL A 449 -23.47 -6.07 15.13
C VAL A 449 -23.03 -5.25 13.92
N THR A 450 -22.83 -5.88 12.77
CA THR A 450 -22.46 -5.21 11.51
C THR A 450 -23.51 -4.20 11.11
N ILE A 451 -24.79 -4.58 11.09
CA ILE A 451 -25.90 -3.68 10.79
C ILE A 451 -25.95 -2.52 11.78
N LEU A 452 -25.79 -2.78 13.08
CA LEU A 452 -25.78 -1.74 14.10
C LEU A 452 -24.64 -0.74 13.90
N VAL A 453 -23.43 -1.21 13.60
CA VAL A 453 -22.28 -0.36 13.27
C VAL A 453 -22.59 0.50 12.04
N LEU A 454 -23.12 -0.09 10.98
CA LEU A 454 -23.47 0.64 9.75
C LEU A 454 -24.57 1.68 9.97
N VAL A 455 -25.57 1.39 10.78
CA VAL A 455 -26.64 2.33 11.14
C VAL A 455 -26.08 3.49 11.98
N ILE A 456 -25.21 3.20 12.96
CA ILE A 456 -24.59 4.24 13.80
C ILE A 456 -23.69 5.15 12.97
N LEU A 457 -22.85 4.58 12.10
CA LEU A 457 -21.97 5.35 11.22
C LEU A 457 -22.76 6.16 10.19
N GLY A 458 -23.87 5.62 9.68
CA GLY A 458 -24.74 6.29 8.72
C GLY A 458 -25.53 7.47 9.30
N ARG A 459 -25.64 7.58 10.63
CA ARG A 459 -26.26 8.73 11.31
C ARG A 459 -25.31 9.91 11.49
N ARG A 460 -24.00 9.73 11.31
CA ARG A 460 -23.03 10.81 11.43
C ARG A 460 -23.07 11.66 10.16
N PRO A 461 -23.28 12.98 10.24
CA PRO A 461 -23.13 13.84 9.06
C PRO A 461 -21.71 13.69 8.53
N ALA A 462 -21.57 13.63 7.21
CA ALA A 462 -20.25 13.58 6.58
C ALA A 462 -19.44 14.79 7.10
N PRO A 463 -18.22 14.59 7.64
CA PRO A 463 -17.39 15.71 8.06
C PRO A 463 -17.17 16.62 6.84
N PRO A 464 -17.24 17.96 7.02
CA PRO A 464 -16.96 18.90 5.94
C PRO A 464 -15.58 18.58 5.35
N ILE A 465 -15.50 18.56 4.03
CA ILE A 465 -14.31 18.18 3.25
C ILE A 465 -13.07 19.05 3.61
N ASP A 466 -13.28 20.18 4.30
CA ASP A 466 -12.25 21.17 4.61
C ASP A 466 -11.79 21.19 6.09
N ALA A 467 -12.42 20.44 7.00
CA ALA A 467 -12.14 20.57 8.44
C ALA A 467 -10.77 19.98 8.88
N GLU A 468 -10.24 18.98 8.17
CA GLU A 468 -8.90 18.44 8.46
C GLU A 468 -7.77 19.37 7.95
N ARG A 469 -8.05 20.30 7.01
CA ARG A 469 -7.09 21.34 6.58
C ARG A 469 -6.99 22.49 7.59
N GLU A 470 -8.11 22.94 8.15
CA GLU A 470 -8.11 24.04 9.14
C GLU A 470 -7.45 23.67 10.46
N THR A 471 -7.58 22.41 10.93
CA THR A 471 -6.94 21.99 12.18
C THR A 471 -5.44 21.78 12.08
N ALA A 472 -4.90 21.60 10.87
CA ALA A 472 -3.45 21.55 10.64
C ALA A 472 -2.84 22.96 10.70
N ASP A 473 -3.48 23.95 10.08
CA ASP A 473 -3.04 25.35 10.09
C ASP A 473 -3.20 26.02 11.47
N ALA A 474 -4.20 25.63 12.27
CA ALA A 474 -4.46 26.23 13.58
C ALA A 474 -3.50 25.77 14.70
N SER A 475 -2.60 24.80 14.44
CA SER A 475 -1.61 24.31 15.42
C SER A 475 -0.22 24.95 15.27
N GLY A 476 -0.04 25.86 14.32
CA GLY A 476 1.13 26.73 14.26
C GLY A 476 0.98 27.89 15.26
N GLU A 477 1.52 27.71 16.47
CA GLU A 477 1.73 28.85 17.37
C GLU A 477 2.54 29.96 16.64
N PRO A 478 2.19 31.24 16.80
CA PRO A 478 2.90 32.31 16.14
C PRO A 478 4.30 32.42 16.73
N VAL A 479 5.32 32.21 15.90
CA VAL A 479 6.72 32.49 16.26
C VAL A 479 6.83 33.98 16.56
N LEU A 480 6.85 34.30 17.85
CA LEU A 480 7.11 35.61 18.40
C LEU A 480 8.42 36.17 17.84
N ALA A 481 8.31 37.25 17.08
CA ALA A 481 9.41 38.12 16.76
C ALA A 481 9.95 38.79 18.04
N GLY A 482 11.26 38.69 18.25
CA GLY A 482 12.03 39.65 19.05
C GLY A 482 12.81 39.06 20.23
N ARG A 483 14.13 38.99 20.08
CA ARG A 483 15.06 39.76 20.94
C ARG A 483 16.50 39.67 20.42
N ALA A 484 17.03 40.85 20.11
CA ALA A 484 18.42 41.11 19.82
C ALA A 484 19.30 41.01 21.09
N GLY A 485 20.55 40.57 20.90
CA GLY A 485 21.70 40.71 21.79
C GLY A 485 22.96 40.53 20.94
N THR A 486 23.54 41.61 20.41
CA THR A 486 24.74 42.34 20.89
C THR A 486 26.07 41.58 20.77
N ALA A 487 26.86 41.97 19.76
CA ALA A 487 28.33 42.17 19.77
C ALA A 487 28.68 42.71 18.35
N GLU A 488 28.94 44.01 18.15
CA GLU A 488 30.29 44.64 18.15
C GLU A 488 31.32 43.84 17.32
N ALA A 489 32.04 44.37 16.33
CA ALA A 489 32.55 45.73 16.15
C ALA A 489 33.01 46.01 14.69
N GLU A 490 33.16 47.30 14.38
CA GLU A 490 34.10 47.95 13.41
C GLU A 490 33.87 47.71 11.90
N GLY A 491 33.41 48.69 11.11
CA GLY A 491 34.04 49.96 10.69
C GLY A 491 34.04 49.95 9.15
N ALA A 492 33.80 50.98 8.34
CA ALA A 492 33.86 52.43 8.50
C ALA A 492 33.08 53.14 7.37
N SER A 493 32.68 54.39 7.65
CA SER A 493 32.53 55.57 6.76
C SER A 493 31.53 55.59 5.57
N SER A 494 30.33 56.14 5.84
CA SER A 494 29.67 57.37 5.29
C SER A 494 30.20 58.11 4.03
N PRO A 495 29.46 59.03 3.35
CA PRO A 495 28.11 59.58 3.64
C PRO A 495 27.13 59.78 2.44
N GLN A 496 25.84 59.93 2.79
CA GLN A 496 24.79 60.84 2.26
C GLN A 496 24.67 61.16 0.75
N THR A 497 23.46 61.06 0.21
CA THR A 497 22.58 62.21 -0.12
C THR A 497 21.26 61.75 -0.77
N THR A 498 20.14 62.33 -0.32
CA THR A 498 18.88 62.40 -1.08
C THR A 498 18.91 63.69 -1.91
N PRO A 499 18.32 63.75 -3.11
CA PRO A 499 16.94 64.28 -3.17
C PRO A 499 16.03 63.70 -4.29
N SER A 500 14.73 63.72 -3.99
CA SER A 500 13.58 64.12 -4.84
C SER A 500 13.47 63.70 -6.32
N ALA A 501 12.44 62.86 -6.55
CA ALA A 501 11.40 62.91 -7.60
C ALA A 501 11.74 63.40 -9.02
N THR A 502 11.60 62.49 -9.99
CA THR A 502 10.80 62.67 -11.23
C THR A 502 10.58 61.32 -11.90
N ALA A 503 9.37 61.13 -12.44
CA ALA A 503 8.98 59.96 -13.20
C ALA A 503 9.68 59.93 -14.57
N THR A 504 10.33 58.82 -14.91
CA THR A 504 10.63 58.41 -16.28
C THR A 504 10.69 56.88 -16.36
N SER A 505 10.12 56.34 -17.43
CA SER A 505 10.18 54.94 -17.85
C SER A 505 11.60 54.44 -18.13
N ALA A 506 11.72 53.10 -18.14
CA ALA A 506 12.73 52.25 -18.79
C ALA A 506 13.81 51.62 -17.88
N ALA A 507 13.59 50.32 -17.62
CA ALA A 507 14.48 49.17 -17.85
C ALA A 507 15.99 49.25 -17.52
N ALA A 508 16.44 48.33 -16.64
CA ALA A 508 17.62 47.44 -16.76
C ALA A 508 17.80 46.66 -15.43
N GLY A 509 18.08 45.35 -15.35
CA GLY A 509 18.27 44.35 -16.39
C GLY A 509 18.65 42.98 -15.80
N ALA A 510 18.18 41.92 -16.47
CA ALA A 510 18.95 40.75 -16.86
C ALA A 510 18.47 40.41 -18.28
N ASP A 511 19.37 40.19 -19.23
CA ASP A 511 19.03 39.91 -20.62
C ASP A 511 18.24 38.60 -20.70
N ARG A 512 16.92 38.68 -20.85
CA ARG A 512 16.02 37.52 -20.88
C ARG A 512 15.96 36.97 -22.31
N PRO A 513 16.18 35.67 -22.53
CA PRO A 513 15.91 35.05 -23.83
C PRO A 513 14.47 35.33 -24.27
N SER A 514 14.28 35.82 -25.51
CA SER A 514 12.96 36.02 -26.13
C SER A 514 12.95 35.35 -27.51
N PRO A 515 12.09 34.35 -27.76
CA PRO A 515 11.11 33.78 -26.83
C PRO A 515 11.76 32.91 -25.74
N LEU A 516 11.18 32.91 -24.54
CA LEU A 516 11.60 32.07 -23.41
C LEU A 516 11.29 30.60 -23.71
N ARG A 517 12.29 29.70 -23.69
CA ARG A 517 12.04 28.26 -23.89
C ARG A 517 11.62 27.61 -22.57
N VAL A 518 10.39 27.14 -22.51
CA VAL A 518 9.82 26.51 -21.31
C VAL A 518 9.53 25.04 -21.57
N LEU A 519 10.07 24.15 -20.74
CA LEU A 519 9.84 22.72 -20.84
C LEU A 519 8.93 22.25 -19.70
N ALA A 520 7.75 21.72 -20.05
CA ALA A 520 6.83 21.09 -19.13
C ALA A 520 7.16 19.61 -18.95
N VAL A 521 7.48 19.21 -17.71
CA VAL A 521 7.89 17.83 -17.40
C VAL A 521 6.93 17.19 -16.40
N CYS A 522 6.52 15.96 -16.69
CA CYS A 522 5.65 15.20 -15.78
C CYS A 522 6.10 13.75 -15.60
N GLY A 523 6.10 13.26 -14.36
CA GLY A 523 6.39 11.86 -14.03
C GLY A 523 5.25 10.89 -14.34
N ALA A 524 4.05 11.38 -14.67
CA ALA A 524 2.88 10.57 -15.04
C ALA A 524 2.77 10.31 -16.55
N GLY A 525 3.69 10.83 -17.37
CA GLY A 525 3.76 10.62 -18.84
C GLY A 525 3.33 11.83 -19.69
N MET A 526 3.34 11.64 -21.02
CA MET A 526 3.14 12.71 -22.02
C MET A 526 1.78 13.45 -21.92
N GLY A 527 0.71 12.78 -21.48
CA GLY A 527 -0.61 13.40 -21.36
C GLY A 527 -0.67 14.46 -20.28
N SER A 528 -0.03 14.22 -19.14
CA SER A 528 0.00 15.15 -18.01
C SER A 528 0.96 16.32 -18.25
N SER A 529 2.07 16.10 -18.96
CA SER A 529 2.96 17.19 -19.37
C SER A 529 2.32 18.09 -20.42
N LEU A 530 1.42 17.56 -21.28
CA LEU A 530 0.64 18.38 -22.22
C LEU A 530 -0.36 19.29 -21.52
N ILE A 531 -1.03 18.81 -20.46
CA ILE A 531 -1.94 19.62 -19.65
C ILE A 531 -1.17 20.74 -18.96
N LEU A 532 -0.04 20.40 -18.32
CA LEU A 532 0.83 21.38 -17.68
C LEU A 532 1.34 22.44 -18.66
N ARG A 533 1.75 22.02 -19.87
CA ARG A 533 2.13 22.94 -20.95
C ARG A 533 1.04 23.95 -21.25
N ARG A 534 -0.20 23.50 -21.48
CA ARG A 534 -1.33 24.41 -21.78
C ARG A 534 -1.62 25.39 -20.64
N THR A 535 -1.53 24.92 -19.40
CA THR A 535 -1.74 25.76 -18.20
C THR A 535 -0.65 26.81 -18.06
N ALA A 536 0.60 26.45 -18.33
CA ALA A 536 1.72 27.39 -18.32
C ALA A 536 1.68 28.38 -19.48
N GLU A 537 1.26 27.96 -20.66
CA GLU A 537 1.03 28.83 -21.81
C GLU A 537 0.02 29.93 -21.47
N GLN A 538 -1.15 29.55 -20.92
CA GLN A 538 -2.16 30.50 -20.45
C GLN A 538 -1.65 31.42 -19.33
N ALA A 539 -0.79 30.92 -18.45
CA ALA A 539 -0.21 31.72 -17.38
C ALA A 539 0.80 32.74 -17.92
N LEU A 540 1.69 32.35 -18.84
CA LEU A 540 2.69 33.23 -19.44
C LEU A 540 2.05 34.30 -20.34
N ASP A 541 0.97 33.95 -21.06
CA ASP A 541 0.17 34.91 -21.83
C ASP A 541 -0.40 36.02 -20.93
N ARG A 542 -0.89 35.67 -19.73
CA ARG A 542 -1.40 36.64 -18.74
C ARG A 542 -0.29 37.51 -18.15
N LEU A 543 0.93 36.99 -18.07
CA LEU A 543 2.11 37.72 -17.64
C LEU A 543 2.70 38.60 -18.76
N GLY A 544 2.22 38.49 -20.00
CA GLY A 544 2.79 39.20 -21.14
C GLY A 544 4.20 38.72 -21.50
N VAL A 545 4.53 37.47 -21.20
CA VAL A 545 5.84 36.86 -21.45
C VAL A 545 5.79 36.02 -22.71
N GLU A 546 6.54 36.42 -23.74
CA GLU A 546 6.68 35.64 -24.96
C GLU A 546 7.51 34.38 -24.69
N ALA A 547 6.90 33.21 -24.88
CA ALA A 547 7.50 31.92 -24.56
C ALA A 547 7.20 30.85 -25.63
N GLN A 548 8.17 29.97 -25.86
CA GLN A 548 8.00 28.74 -26.63
C GLN A 548 7.94 27.57 -25.66
N LEU A 549 6.78 26.92 -25.57
CA LEU A 549 6.57 25.82 -24.65
C LEU A 549 6.63 24.47 -25.35
N ASP A 550 7.42 23.55 -24.78
CA ASP A 550 7.41 22.13 -25.14
C ASP A 550 7.09 21.26 -23.91
N HIS A 551 6.88 19.97 -24.13
CA HIS A 551 6.48 19.04 -23.06
C HIS A 551 7.09 17.66 -23.26
N THR A 552 7.44 16.99 -22.15
CA THR A 552 8.01 15.65 -22.19
C THR A 552 7.82 14.91 -20.86
N ASP A 553 8.22 13.65 -20.80
CA ASP A 553 8.28 12.86 -19.56
C ASP A 553 9.64 13.05 -18.84
N VAL A 554 9.70 12.69 -17.55
CA VAL A 554 10.91 12.88 -16.72
C VAL A 554 12.15 12.17 -17.29
N GLY A 555 11.98 11.00 -17.91
CA GLY A 555 13.10 10.22 -18.47
C GLY A 555 13.72 10.90 -19.69
N SER A 556 12.87 11.49 -20.53
CA SER A 556 13.26 12.17 -21.78
C SER A 556 13.71 13.63 -21.58
N ALA A 557 13.41 14.24 -20.44
CA ALA A 557 13.77 15.64 -20.15
C ALA A 557 15.29 15.87 -20.03
N ARG A 558 16.06 14.83 -19.69
CA ARG A 558 17.53 14.90 -19.56
C ARG A 558 18.18 14.99 -20.95
N GLY A 559 18.45 16.21 -21.40
CA GLY A 559 19.12 16.48 -22.68
C GLY A 559 18.42 17.55 -23.53
N THR A 560 17.19 17.95 -23.14
CA THR A 560 16.47 19.05 -23.78
C THR A 560 16.92 20.37 -23.18
N GLN A 561 17.41 21.30 -24.01
CA GLN A 561 17.75 22.65 -23.55
C GLN A 561 16.48 23.49 -23.35
N ALA A 562 16.31 24.03 -22.15
CA ALA A 562 15.24 24.95 -21.79
C ALA A 562 15.79 26.05 -20.89
N ASP A 563 15.17 27.24 -20.93
CA ASP A 563 15.52 28.36 -20.05
C ASP A 563 14.73 28.26 -18.74
N VAL A 564 13.52 27.68 -18.79
CA VAL A 564 12.67 27.36 -17.64
C VAL A 564 12.17 25.92 -17.72
N VAL A 565 12.24 25.18 -16.61
CA VAL A 565 11.63 23.85 -16.48
C VAL A 565 10.50 23.93 -15.47
N ILE A 566 9.31 23.49 -15.86
CA ILE A 566 8.13 23.44 -14.99
C ILE A 566 7.72 21.99 -14.74
N GLY A 567 7.36 21.68 -13.49
CA GLY A 567 7.00 20.32 -13.12
C GLY A 567 6.57 20.21 -11.66
N GLN A 568 6.14 19.02 -11.27
CA GLN A 568 5.84 18.72 -9.87
C GLN A 568 7.12 18.80 -9.02
N PRO A 569 7.04 19.32 -7.78
CA PRO A 569 8.19 19.43 -6.88
C PRO A 569 9.01 18.13 -6.75
N ALA A 570 8.32 16.98 -6.74
CA ALA A 570 8.92 15.66 -6.60
C ALA A 570 9.92 15.29 -7.72
N TYR A 571 9.85 15.93 -8.89
CA TYR A 571 10.71 15.62 -10.04
C TYR A 571 11.68 16.75 -10.39
N LEU A 572 11.50 17.95 -9.85
CA LEU A 572 12.34 19.10 -10.20
C LEU A 572 13.76 18.98 -9.65
N ASP A 573 13.94 18.38 -8.47
CA ASP A 573 15.27 18.15 -7.89
C ASP A 573 16.13 17.21 -8.76
N GLU A 574 15.51 16.28 -9.50
CA GLU A 574 16.19 15.38 -10.44
C GLU A 574 16.46 15.99 -11.83
N LEU A 575 15.82 17.13 -12.12
CA LEU A 575 15.87 17.86 -13.39
C LEU A 575 16.71 19.15 -13.29
N ALA A 576 16.97 19.64 -12.08
CA ALA A 576 17.74 20.85 -11.78
C ALA A 576 19.26 20.73 -12.06
N GLY A 577 19.71 19.72 -12.81
CA GLY A 577 21.11 19.47 -13.16
C GLY A 577 21.68 20.37 -14.27
N GLY A 578 20.99 21.44 -14.67
CA GLY A 578 21.43 22.38 -15.70
C GLY A 578 21.08 23.83 -15.37
N ASP A 579 21.56 24.79 -16.17
CA ASP A 579 21.39 26.24 -15.98
C ASP A 579 19.92 26.75 -16.10
N ALA A 580 18.93 25.85 -16.18
CA ALA A 580 17.53 26.17 -16.37
C ALA A 580 16.84 26.52 -15.04
N LEU A 581 15.97 27.54 -15.05
CA LEU A 581 15.18 27.93 -13.90
C LEU A 581 14.08 26.91 -13.62
N ALA A 582 14.18 26.18 -12.50
CA ALA A 582 13.16 25.21 -12.09
C ALA A 582 12.00 25.88 -11.34
N VAL A 583 10.76 25.71 -11.84
CA VAL A 583 9.55 26.29 -11.24
C VAL A 583 8.57 25.19 -10.82
N PRO A 584 8.33 25.01 -9.50
CA PRO A 584 7.40 24.02 -8.99
C PRO A 584 5.94 24.39 -9.26
N ILE A 585 5.21 23.48 -9.89
CA ILE A 585 3.77 23.56 -10.15
C ILE A 585 3.10 22.32 -9.56
N GLU A 586 2.21 22.52 -8.59
CA GLU A 586 1.55 21.44 -7.86
C GLU A 586 0.29 20.96 -8.60
N SER A 587 -0.52 21.90 -9.11
CA SER A 587 -1.73 21.63 -9.87
C SER A 587 -1.55 21.96 -11.35
N PHE A 588 -1.70 20.96 -12.22
CA PHE A 588 -1.51 21.12 -13.66
C PHE A 588 -2.66 21.81 -14.37
N VAL A 589 -3.77 22.07 -13.68
CA VAL A 589 -4.98 22.70 -14.25
C VAL A 589 -5.29 24.06 -13.63
N ASP A 590 -4.55 24.46 -12.59
CA ASP A 590 -4.73 25.76 -11.93
C ASP A 590 -3.82 26.82 -12.54
N VAL A 591 -4.38 27.56 -13.51
CA VAL A 591 -3.68 28.65 -14.20
C VAL A 591 -3.29 29.77 -13.24
N LYS A 592 -4.06 30.05 -12.18
CA LYS A 592 -3.74 31.12 -11.23
C LYS A 592 -2.55 30.75 -10.36
N GLN A 593 -2.50 29.50 -9.90
CA GLN A 593 -1.33 28.98 -9.19
C GLN A 593 -0.09 29.04 -10.09
N ALA A 594 -0.22 28.59 -11.34
CA ALA A 594 0.90 28.60 -12.28
C ALA A 594 1.40 30.03 -12.57
N GLU A 595 0.48 30.97 -12.77
CA GLU A 595 0.79 32.39 -12.96
C GLU A 595 1.55 32.98 -11.76
N GLN A 596 1.08 32.73 -10.53
CA GLN A 596 1.73 33.23 -9.33
C GLN A 596 3.15 32.66 -9.17
N ARG A 597 3.32 31.35 -9.37
CA ARG A 597 4.62 30.67 -9.26
C ARG A 597 5.60 31.14 -10.33
N LEU A 598 5.15 31.24 -11.58
CA LEU A 598 5.96 31.73 -12.70
C LEU A 598 6.35 33.19 -12.50
N ARG A 599 5.42 34.05 -12.09
CA ARG A 599 5.71 35.46 -11.77
C ARG A 599 6.81 35.57 -10.72
N THR A 600 6.64 34.91 -9.57
CA THR A 600 7.62 34.96 -8.48
C THR A 600 8.99 34.43 -8.92
N ALA A 601 9.04 33.38 -9.73
CA ALA A 601 10.30 32.81 -10.20
C ALA A 601 11.01 33.73 -11.21
N LEU A 602 10.27 34.30 -12.16
CA LEU A 602 10.80 35.20 -13.17
C LEU A 602 11.27 36.54 -12.56
N GLU A 603 10.52 37.11 -11.60
CA GLU A 603 10.93 38.32 -10.86
C GLU A 603 12.22 38.09 -10.07
N ARG A 604 12.36 36.92 -9.42
CA ARG A 604 13.60 36.56 -8.70
C ARG A 604 14.82 36.44 -9.63
N GLN A 605 14.59 36.06 -10.88
CA GLN A 605 15.62 35.96 -11.91
C GLN A 605 15.88 37.30 -12.63
N GLY A 606 15.08 38.34 -12.37
CA GLY A 606 15.15 39.64 -13.05
C GLY A 606 14.60 39.62 -14.48
N TRP A 607 13.73 38.65 -14.80
CA TRP A 607 13.12 38.42 -16.12
C TRP A 607 11.70 39.01 -16.26
N LEU A 608 11.20 39.56 -15.16
CA LEU A 608 10.00 40.39 -14.99
C LEU A 608 10.37 41.50 -14.01
#